data_AF-A0A7Y4WTW1-F1
#
_entry.id   AF-A0A7Y4WTW1-F1
#
_cell.length_a   1.000
_cell.length_b   1.000
_cell.length_c   1.000
_cell.angle_alpha   90.00
_cell.angle_beta   90.00
_cell.angle_gamma   90.00
#
_symmetry.space_group_name_H-M   'P 1'
#
loop_
_entity.id
_entity.type
_entity.pdbx_description
1 polymer ?
#
loop_
_entity_poly.entity_id
_entity_poly.type
_entity_poly.pdbx_seq_one_letter_code
_entity_poly.pdbx_strand_id
1 'polypeptide(L)'
;MIPARALIPGLLRHVLQRAPLSDDKVAFAWHTVVGAAVSRVTSVALAGDTLRVRTPDATWQRELQRSAPAILPKLSELLGPGIVARLDIFAP
;
A
#
# COMPACT_ATOMS: atom_id res chain seq x y z
N MET A 1 28.88 10.93 -3.93
CA MET A 1 27.93 9.80 -3.79
C MET A 1 27.41 9.81 -2.35
N ILE A 2 26.12 10.02 -2.14
CA ILE A 2 25.54 10.13 -0.78
C ILE A 2 25.08 8.73 -0.34
N PRO A 3 25.57 8.18 0.78
CA PRO A 3 25.17 6.85 1.24
C PRO A 3 23.79 6.91 1.90
N ALA A 4 22.80 6.26 1.27
CA ALA A 4 21.43 6.14 1.75
C ALA A 4 21.29 5.09 2.86
N ARG A 5 21.95 5.27 4.02
CA ARG A 5 22.00 4.24 5.08
C ARG A 5 21.48 4.62 6.46
N ALA A 6 20.73 5.70 6.58
CA ALA A 6 19.94 5.94 7.78
C ALA A 6 18.65 6.71 7.42
N LEU A 7 17.68 6.03 6.80
CA LEU A 7 16.35 6.59 6.64
C LEU A 7 15.62 6.50 7.98
N ILE A 8 15.74 7.56 8.77
CA ILE A 8 14.94 7.78 9.98
C ILE A 8 13.46 7.69 9.56
N PRO A 9 12.62 6.84 10.19
CA PRO A 9 11.23 6.60 9.76
C PRO A 9 10.39 7.88 9.56
N GLY A 10 10.65 8.92 10.35
CA GLY A 10 9.99 10.22 10.22
C GLY A 10 10.33 10.98 8.93
N LEU A 11 11.58 10.90 8.46
CA LEU A 11 12.00 11.55 7.22
C LEU A 11 11.38 10.85 6.00
N LEU A 12 11.30 9.52 6.04
CA LEU A 12 10.64 8.74 4.98
C LEU A 12 9.17 9.14 4.85
N ARG A 13 8.46 9.25 5.98
CA ARG A 13 7.06 9.70 6.04
C ARG A 13 6.91 11.11 5.44
N HIS A 14 7.78 12.04 5.82
CA HIS A 14 7.74 13.43 5.35
C HIS A 14 8.00 13.56 3.84
N VAL A 15 8.95 12.79 3.31
CA VAL A 15 9.27 12.76 1.87
C VAL A 15 8.15 12.11 1.09
N LEU A 16 7.60 10.99 1.58
CA LEU A 16 6.46 10.35 0.95
C LEU A 16 5.27 11.30 0.92
N GLN A 17 4.92 11.95 2.03
CA GLN A 17 3.77 12.87 2.10
C GLN A 17 3.84 14.06 1.12
N ARG A 18 5.04 14.57 0.83
CA ARG A 18 5.25 15.73 -0.07
C ARG A 18 5.45 15.36 -1.54
N ALA A 19 5.70 14.09 -1.85
CA ALA A 19 5.78 13.63 -3.22
C ALA A 19 4.38 13.61 -3.87
N PRO A 20 4.27 13.96 -5.18
CA PRO A 20 3.06 13.71 -5.96
C PRO A 20 2.61 12.26 -5.75
N LEU A 21 1.30 12.04 -5.70
CA LEU A 21 0.73 10.70 -5.53
C LEU A 21 1.02 9.88 -6.79
N SER A 22 2.15 9.18 -6.81
CA SER A 22 2.55 8.27 -7.87
C SER A 22 2.21 6.82 -7.52
N ASP A 23 2.07 5.99 -8.54
CA ASP A 23 1.83 4.55 -8.38
C ASP A 23 2.94 3.89 -7.54
N ASP A 24 4.18 4.33 -7.68
CA ASP A 24 5.33 3.83 -6.89
C ASP A 24 5.18 4.11 -5.39
N LYS A 25 4.66 5.29 -5.02
CA LYS A 25 4.42 5.65 -3.61
C LYS A 25 3.34 4.76 -3.00
N VAL A 26 2.30 4.45 -3.77
CA VAL A 26 1.21 3.55 -3.35
C VAL A 26 1.71 2.12 -3.25
N ALA A 27 2.49 1.64 -4.23
CA ALA A 27 3.09 0.31 -4.24
C ALA A 27 4.06 0.12 -3.06
N PHE A 28 4.86 1.15 -2.74
CA PHE A 28 5.75 1.12 -1.58
C PHE A 28 4.98 1.07 -0.25
N ALA A 29 3.93 1.87 -0.09
CA ALA A 29 3.09 1.85 1.11
C ALA A 29 2.39 0.49 1.26
N TRP A 30 1.86 -0.07 0.18
CA TRP A 30 1.31 -1.42 0.15
C TRP A 30 2.33 -2.44 0.64
N HIS A 31 3.51 -2.50 0.01
CA HIS A 31 4.60 -3.39 0.40
C HIS A 31 4.95 -3.29 1.88
N THR A 32 5.03 -2.07 2.40
CA THR A 32 5.35 -1.81 3.82
C THR A 32 4.28 -2.36 4.76
N VAL A 33 3.00 -2.26 4.39
CA VAL A 33 1.88 -2.69 5.25
C VAL A 33 1.65 -4.19 5.21
N VAL A 34 1.68 -4.81 4.03
CA VAL A 34 1.35 -6.23 3.86
C VAL A 34 2.57 -7.15 3.88
N GLY A 35 3.77 -6.59 3.77
CA GLY A 35 5.03 -7.31 3.74
C GLY A 35 5.33 -7.95 2.38
N ALA A 36 6.56 -8.45 2.25
CA ALA A 36 7.11 -8.92 0.99
C ALA A 36 6.36 -10.12 0.37
N ALA A 37 5.83 -11.04 1.19
CA ALA A 37 5.16 -12.23 0.70
C ALA A 37 3.86 -11.87 -0.05
N VAL A 38 3.00 -11.07 0.59
CA VAL A 38 1.74 -10.60 -0.01
C VAL A 38 2.03 -9.67 -1.18
N SER A 39 2.95 -8.72 -1.00
CA SER A 39 3.31 -7.75 -2.04
C SER A 39 3.81 -8.39 -3.33
N ARG A 40 4.45 -9.57 -3.27
CA ARG A 40 4.94 -10.28 -4.46
C ARG A 40 3.84 -10.92 -5.30
N VAL A 41 2.73 -11.30 -4.68
CA VAL A 41 1.63 -12.02 -5.34
C VAL A 41 0.45 -11.12 -5.68
N THR A 42 0.45 -9.88 -5.21
CA THR A 42 -0.60 -8.89 -5.50
C THR A 42 -0.10 -7.77 -6.40
N SER A 43 -0.98 -7.20 -7.22
CA SER A 43 -0.73 -5.94 -7.91
C SER A 43 -1.70 -4.87 -7.42
N VAL A 44 -1.23 -3.64 -7.27
CA VAL A 44 -2.05 -2.53 -6.76
C VAL A 44 -2.09 -1.35 -7.72
N ALA A 45 -3.25 -0.71 -7.82
CA ALA A 45 -3.44 0.52 -8.57
C ALA A 45 -4.42 1.42 -7.83
N LEU A 46 -4.12 2.72 -7.74
CA LEU A 46 -5.01 3.67 -7.10
C LEU A 46 -5.98 4.27 -8.13
N ALA A 47 -7.28 4.14 -7.87
CA ALA A 47 -8.34 4.75 -8.67
C ALA A 47 -9.15 5.69 -7.79
N GLY A 48 -8.85 6.99 -7.84
CA GLY A 48 -9.42 7.96 -6.90
C GLY A 48 -8.92 7.69 -5.48
N ASP A 49 -9.85 7.39 -4.56
CA ASP A 49 -9.58 7.04 -3.16
C ASP A 49 -9.61 5.51 -2.91
N THR A 50 -9.80 4.72 -3.97
CA THR A 50 -9.98 3.27 -3.89
C THR A 50 -8.73 2.57 -4.40
N LEU A 51 -8.09 1.81 -3.51
CA LEU A 51 -6.96 0.96 -3.88
C LEU A 51 -7.47 -0.35 -4.44
N ARG A 52 -7.28 -0.54 -5.75
CA ARG A 52 -7.57 -1.79 -6.44
C ARG A 52 -6.43 -2.76 -6.22
N VAL A 53 -6.76 -3.93 -5.68
CA VAL A 53 -5.80 -4.98 -5.35
C VAL A 53 -6.18 -6.24 -6.11
N ARG A 54 -5.36 -6.59 -7.10
CA ARG A 54 -5.49 -7.84 -7.84
C ARG A 54 -4.77 -8.96 -7.08
N THR A 55 -5.48 -10.03 -6.77
CA THR A 55 -4.95 -11.27 -6.18
C THR A 55 -4.82 -12.37 -7.24
N PRO A 56 -4.01 -13.42 -7.00
CA PRO A 56 -3.84 -14.50 -7.98
C PRO A 56 -5.07 -15.41 -8.09
N ASP A 57 -5.80 -15.61 -6.99
CA ASP A 57 -6.98 -16.48 -6.91
C ASP A 57 -7.96 -16.03 -5.80
N ALA A 58 -9.10 -16.72 -5.74
CA ALA A 58 -10.17 -16.45 -4.77
C ALA A 58 -9.81 -16.83 -3.32
N THR A 59 -8.78 -17.67 -3.11
CA THR A 59 -8.30 -18.00 -1.75
C THR A 59 -7.53 -16.82 -1.19
N TRP A 60 -6.59 -16.28 -1.97
CA TRP A 60 -5.90 -15.04 -1.63
C TRP A 60 -6.84 -13.85 -1.51
N GLN A 61 -7.84 -13.73 -2.40
CA GLN A 61 -8.86 -12.68 -2.31
C GLN A 61 -9.55 -12.69 -0.93
N ARG A 62 -10.05 -13.85 -0.51
CA ARG A 62 -10.76 -13.99 0.78
C ARG A 62 -9.84 -13.70 1.96
N GLU A 63 -8.61 -14.17 1.93
CA GLU A 63 -7.65 -13.93 3.02
C GLU A 63 -7.30 -12.44 3.14
N LEU A 64 -7.12 -11.78 2.01
CA LEU A 64 -6.80 -10.36 1.97
C LEU A 64 -8.01 -9.50 2.35
N GLN A 65 -9.23 -9.90 1.98
CA GLN A 65 -10.48 -9.28 2.44
C GLN A 65 -10.65 -9.39 3.95
N ARG A 66 -10.32 -10.52 4.58
CA ARG A 66 -10.33 -10.65 6.05
C ARG A 66 -9.32 -9.73 6.72
N SER A 67 -8.17 -9.54 6.07
CA SER A 67 -7.10 -8.67 6.58
C SER A 67 -7.34 -7.18 6.30
N ALA A 68 -8.27 -6.84 5.40
CA ALA A 68 -8.55 -5.46 4.98
C ALA A 68 -8.78 -4.47 6.15
N PRO A 69 -9.53 -4.81 7.21
CA PRO A 69 -9.74 -3.92 8.35
C PRO A 69 -8.45 -3.57 9.10
N ALA A 70 -7.42 -4.43 9.05
CA ALA A 70 -6.11 -4.18 9.66
C ALA A 70 -5.13 -3.46 8.71
N ILE A 71 -5.32 -3.64 7.39
CA ILE A 71 -4.47 -3.05 6.35
C ILE A 71 -4.83 -1.58 6.11
N LEU A 72 -6.12 -1.28 5.97
CA LEU A 72 -6.59 0.06 5.57
C LEU A 72 -6.14 1.18 6.52
N PRO A 73 -6.23 1.06 7.86
CA PRO A 73 -5.75 2.09 8.77
C PRO A 73 -4.24 2.38 8.62
N LYS A 74 -3.43 1.33 8.44
CA LYS A 74 -1.98 1.45 8.26
C LYS A 74 -1.61 2.15 6.95
N LEU A 75 -2.36 1.88 5.87
CA LEU A 75 -2.21 2.61 4.61
C LEU A 75 -2.54 4.10 4.79
N SER A 76 -3.62 4.41 5.51
CA SER A 76 -4.00 5.79 5.82
C SER A 76 -2.93 6.51 6.66
N GLU A 77 -2.29 5.83 7.61
CA GLU A 77 -1.19 6.42 8.40
C GLU A 77 0.03 6.77 7.54
N LEU A 78 0.39 5.92 6.57
CA LEU A 78 1.57 6.11 5.73
C LEU A 78 1.34 7.11 4.60
N LEU A 79 0.18 7.04 3.93
CA LEU A 79 -0.12 7.84 2.75
C LEU A 79 -0.76 9.19 3.11
N GLY A 80 -1.39 9.28 4.28
CA GLY A 80 -2.20 10.41 4.71
C GLY A 80 -3.70 10.08 4.65
N PRO A 81 -4.51 10.78 5.45
CA PRO A 81 -5.96 10.57 5.49
C PRO A 81 -6.60 10.87 4.13
N GLY A 82 -7.56 10.03 3.72
CA GLY A 82 -8.34 10.21 2.50
C GLY A 82 -7.64 9.82 1.20
N ILE A 83 -6.35 9.47 1.22
CA ILE A 83 -5.64 8.98 0.02
C ILE A 83 -6.10 7.58 -0.37
N VAL A 84 -6.24 6.69 0.61
CA VAL A 84 -6.87 5.37 0.44
C VAL A 84 -8.00 5.28 1.46
N ALA A 85 -9.24 5.42 0.98
CA ALA A 85 -10.44 5.29 1.79
C ALA A 85 -11.03 3.88 1.70
N ARG A 86 -10.73 3.14 0.63
CA ARG A 86 -11.34 1.83 0.34
C ARG A 86 -10.34 0.88 -0.30
N LEU A 87 -10.54 -0.42 -0.05
CA LEU A 87 -9.85 -1.51 -0.76
C LEU A 87 -10.87 -2.23 -1.65
N ASP A 88 -10.55 -2.37 -2.94
CA ASP A 88 -11.29 -3.19 -3.90
C ASP A 88 -10.42 -4.40 -4.24
N ILE A 89 -10.70 -5.54 -3.61
CA ILE A 89 -9.89 -6.76 -3.71
C ILE A 89 -10.60 -7.76 -4.61
N PHE A 90 -9.96 -8.10 -5.72
CA PHE A 90 -10.52 -8.98 -6.75
C PHE A 90 -9.49 -10.00 -7.26
N ALA A 91 -9.98 -11.18 -7.60
CA ALA A 91 -9.24 -12.17 -8.37
C ALA A 91 -9.65 -12.07 -9.86
N PRO A 92 -8.79 -12.53 -10.79
CA PRO A 92 -9.15 -12.68 -12.21
C PRO A 92 -10.25 -13.72 -12.43
#